data_AF-X0VN90-F1
#
_entry.id   AF-X0VN90-F1
#
_cell.length_a   1.000
_cell.length_b   1.000
_cell.length_c   1.000
_cell.angle_alpha   90.00
_cell.angle_beta   90.00
_cell.angle_gamma   90.00
#
_symmetry.space_group_name_H-M   'P 1'
#
loop_
_entity.id
_entity.type
_entity.pdbx_description
1 polymer ?
#
loop_
_entity_poly.entity_id
_entity_poly.type
_entity_poly.pdbx_seq_one_letter_code
_entity_poly.pdbx_strand_id
1 'polypeptide(L)'
;MAVLTTEAYDLSVRNQIAVERFKASTQKLIDPYLRNIDRYIRQRLSFSNISGYRRDQLENLLKSIAQFNTAQFKAFTKELQGEMVKFAQLESGFSVEALDAAIVGAYTAVKPTAAQLRQQINNR
;
A
#
# COMPACT_ATOMS: atom_id res chain seq x y z
N MET A 1 10.70 36.84 -6.92
CA MET A 1 11.25 35.52 -6.52
C MET A 1 10.60 35.16 -5.20
N ALA A 2 9.80 34.09 -5.16
CA ALA A 2 9.14 33.66 -3.94
C ALA A 2 10.21 33.15 -2.97
N VAL A 3 10.47 33.92 -1.91
CA VAL A 3 11.29 33.46 -0.80
C VAL A 3 10.48 32.36 -0.13
N LEU A 4 10.92 31.10 -0.30
CA LEU A 4 10.42 29.99 0.52
C LEU A 4 10.68 30.39 1.97
N THR A 5 9.62 30.71 2.70
CA THR A 5 9.70 30.91 4.14
C THR A 5 10.27 29.63 4.75
N THR A 6 11.09 29.73 5.80
CA THR A 6 11.71 28.58 6.46
C THR A 6 10.67 27.50 6.83
N GLU A 7 9.46 27.94 7.17
CA GLU A 7 8.31 27.09 7.47
C GLU A 7 7.80 26.30 6.26
N ALA A 8 7.70 26.92 5.08
CA ALA A 8 7.32 26.23 3.84
C ALA A 8 8.38 25.21 3.39
N TYR A 9 9.67 25.50 3.64
CA TYR A 9 10.75 24.56 3.37
C TYR A 9 10.69 23.33 4.28
N ASP A 10 10.56 23.53 5.61
CA ASP A 10 10.42 22.44 6.58
C ASP A 10 9.20 21.57 6.29
N LEU A 11 8.08 22.21 5.91
CA LEU A 11 6.85 21.52 5.53
C LEU A 11 7.04 20.66 4.27
N SER A 12 7.74 21.18 3.25
CA SER A 12 8.09 20.43 2.04
C SER A 12 9.02 19.25 2.33
N VAL A 13 9.99 19.40 3.23
CA VAL A 13 10.90 18.31 3.63
C VAL A 13 10.12 17.20 4.33
N ARG A 14 9.19 17.54 5.23
CA ARG A 14 8.32 16.56 5.90
C ARG A 14 7.45 15.80 4.91
N ASN A 15 6.93 16.47 3.88
CA ASN A 15 6.14 15.80 2.85
C ASN A 15 6.99 14.82 2.03
N GLN A 16 8.18 15.24 1.61
CA GLN A 16 9.11 14.37 0.88
C GLN A 16 9.48 13.12 1.70
N ILE A 17 9.73 13.26 3.01
CA ILE A 17 9.98 12.14 3.90
C ILE A 17 8.76 11.20 4.00
N ALA A 18 7.54 11.75 4.04
CA ALA A 18 6.32 10.95 4.08
C ALA A 18 6.13 10.12 2.79
N VAL A 19 6.39 10.73 1.62
CA VAL A 19 6.38 10.05 0.32
C VAL A 19 7.39 8.91 0.28
N GLU A 20 8.63 9.17 0.70
CA GLU A 20 9.67 8.13 0.72
C GLU A 20 9.36 7.00 1.70
N ARG A 21 8.74 7.30 2.85
CA ARG A 21 8.25 6.28 3.79
C ARG A 21 7.15 5.42 3.19
N PHE A 22 6.20 6.01 2.46
CA PHE A 22 5.13 5.28 1.78
C PHE A 22 5.66 4.37 0.67
N LYS A 23 6.63 4.85 -0.13
CA LYS A 23 7.31 4.02 -1.13
C LYS A 23 8.03 2.83 -0.48
N ALA A 24 8.82 3.10 0.56
CA ALA A 24 9.56 2.07 1.28
C ALA A 24 8.65 1.06 2.00
N SER A 25 7.50 1.51 2.56
CA SER A 25 6.53 0.60 3.17
C SER A 25 5.88 -0.29 2.12
N THR A 26 5.47 0.28 0.98
CA THR A 26 4.87 -0.48 -0.12
C THR A 26 5.80 -1.57 -0.68
N GLN A 27 7.10 -1.29 -0.81
CA GLN A 27 8.08 -2.28 -1.23
C GLN A 27 8.22 -3.43 -0.20
N LYS A 28 8.23 -3.10 1.09
CA LYS A 28 8.30 -4.09 2.17
C LYS A 28 7.03 -4.96 2.26
N LEU A 29 5.88 -4.45 1.84
CA LEU A 29 4.64 -5.22 1.80
C LEU A 29 4.72 -6.36 0.77
N ILE A 30 5.46 -6.23 -0.34
CA ILE A 30 5.47 -7.24 -1.41
C ILE A 30 6.33 -8.48 -1.07
N ASP A 31 7.48 -8.28 -0.43
CA ASP A 31 8.47 -9.34 -0.13
C ASP A 31 7.90 -10.58 0.60
N PRO A 32 7.11 -10.47 1.70
CA PRO A 32 6.58 -11.64 2.40
C PRO A 32 5.65 -12.47 1.52
N TYR A 33 4.87 -11.85 0.62
CA TYR A 33 3.97 -12.56 -0.29
C TYR A 33 4.76 -13.37 -1.33
N LEU A 34 5.81 -12.79 -1.91
CA LEU A 34 6.68 -13.49 -2.86
C LEU A 34 7.37 -14.70 -2.22
N ARG A 35 7.89 -14.55 -0.99
CA ARG A 35 8.51 -15.66 -0.23
C ARG A 35 7.51 -16.76 0.10
N ASN A 36 6.28 -16.41 0.43
CA ASN A 36 5.23 -17.37 0.73
C ASN A 36 4.83 -18.17 -0.52
N ILE A 37 4.74 -17.51 -1.68
CA ILE A 37 4.48 -18.17 -2.97
C ILE A 37 5.62 -19.12 -3.33
N ASP A 38 6.88 -18.68 -3.24
CA ASP A 38 8.06 -19.52 -3.49
C ASP A 38 8.08 -20.76 -2.59
N ARG A 39 7.85 -20.60 -1.28
CA ARG A 39 7.79 -21.72 -0.33
C ARG A 39 6.70 -22.72 -0.70
N TYR A 40 5.50 -22.23 -1.03
CA TYR A 40 4.37 -23.07 -1.40
C TYR A 40 4.65 -23.89 -2.66
N ILE A 41 5.21 -23.25 -3.70
CA ILE A 41 5.59 -23.91 -4.95
C ILE A 41 6.69 -24.95 -4.71
N ARG A 42 7.76 -24.61 -3.98
CA ARG A 42 8.86 -25.54 -3.67
C ARG A 42 8.35 -26.77 -2.93
N GLN A 43 7.56 -26.59 -1.86
CA GLN A 43 7.01 -27.71 -1.10
C GLN A 43 6.25 -28.67 -2.01
N ARG A 44 5.37 -28.15 -2.87
CA ARG A 44 4.56 -29.00 -3.73
C ARG A 44 5.37 -29.70 -4.84
N LEU A 45 6.41 -29.05 -5.37
CA LEU A 45 7.34 -29.66 -6.33
C LEU A 45 8.23 -30.74 -5.68
N SER A 46 8.62 -30.57 -4.41
CA SER A 46 9.44 -31.55 -3.69
C SER A 46 8.71 -32.88 -3.40
N PHE A 47 7.37 -32.90 -3.38
CA PHE A 47 6.59 -34.11 -3.10
C PHE A 47 6.17 -34.92 -4.35
N SER A 48 6.50 -34.48 -5.57
CA SER A 48 6.08 -35.20 -6.77
C SER A 48 7.08 -36.31 -7.14
N ASN A 49 6.74 -37.57 -6.85
CA ASN A 49 7.36 -38.74 -7.47
C ASN A 49 6.49 -39.14 -8.67
N ILE A 50 7.03 -39.00 -9.88
CA ILE A 50 6.19 -38.63 -11.01
C ILE A 50 5.95 -39.89 -11.92
N SER A 51 4.69 -40.30 -12.17
CA SER A 51 4.22 -41.27 -13.22
C SER A 51 2.74 -40.98 -13.57
N GLY A 52 2.19 -41.50 -14.69
CA GLY A 52 0.95 -41.10 -15.41
C GLY A 52 -0.30 -40.58 -14.66
N TYR A 53 -0.43 -40.85 -13.36
CA TYR A 53 -1.25 -40.11 -12.38
C TYR A 53 -0.91 -38.59 -12.28
N ARG A 54 0.06 -38.11 -13.08
CA ARG A 54 0.64 -36.75 -13.09
C ARG A 54 -0.35 -35.65 -13.44
N ARG A 55 -1.31 -35.87 -14.35
CA ARG A 55 -2.11 -34.76 -14.92
C ARG A 55 -3.08 -34.17 -13.92
N ASP A 56 -3.93 -34.99 -13.31
CA ASP A 56 -4.91 -34.53 -12.32
C ASP A 56 -4.23 -33.97 -11.07
N GLN A 57 -3.09 -34.55 -10.67
CA GLN A 57 -2.28 -34.03 -9.56
C GLN A 57 -1.62 -32.68 -9.89
N LEU A 58 -1.12 -32.50 -11.13
CA LEU A 58 -0.61 -31.20 -11.59
C LEU A 58 -1.73 -30.17 -11.69
N GLU A 59 -2.92 -30.56 -12.14
CA GLU A 59 -4.07 -29.65 -12.22
C GLU A 59 -4.54 -29.23 -10.82
N ASN A 60 -4.60 -30.16 -9.86
CA ASN A 60 -4.90 -29.86 -8.47
C ASN A 60 -3.83 -28.99 -7.82
N LEU A 61 -2.55 -29.22 -8.16
CA LEU A 61 -1.45 -28.36 -7.75
C LEU A 61 -1.61 -26.94 -8.30
N LEU A 62 -1.84 -26.79 -9.61
CA LEU A 62 -2.04 -25.49 -10.24
C LEU A 62 -3.24 -24.74 -9.65
N LYS A 63 -4.36 -25.42 -9.42
CA LYS A 63 -5.54 -24.86 -8.74
C LYS A 63 -5.19 -24.34 -7.34
N SER A 64 -4.43 -25.12 -6.58
CA SER A 64 -4.05 -24.74 -5.22
C SER A 64 -3.06 -23.57 -5.20
N ILE A 65 -2.10 -23.52 -6.15
CA ILE A 65 -1.20 -22.37 -6.34
C ILE A 65 -2.01 -21.11 -6.70
N ALA A 66 -2.98 -21.24 -7.63
CA ALA A 66 -3.82 -20.12 -8.04
C ALA A 66 -4.67 -19.57 -6.87
N GLN A 67 -5.27 -20.45 -6.06
CA GLN A 67 -6.00 -20.06 -4.85
C GLN A 67 -5.09 -19.39 -3.82
N PHE A 68 -3.90 -19.93 -3.60
CA PHE A 68 -2.93 -19.35 -2.68
C PHE A 68 -2.47 -17.95 -3.13
N ASN A 69 -2.16 -17.80 -4.41
CA ASN A 69 -1.78 -16.51 -5.00
C ASN A 69 -2.92 -15.48 -4.87
N THR A 70 -4.16 -15.89 -5.13
CA THR A 70 -5.35 -15.04 -4.94
C THR A 70 -5.49 -14.58 -3.48
N ALA A 71 -5.26 -15.48 -2.52
CA ALA A 71 -5.32 -15.15 -1.10
C ALA A 71 -4.21 -14.18 -0.67
N GLN A 72 -2.98 -14.40 -1.14
CA GLN A 72 -1.85 -13.50 -0.88
C GLN A 72 -2.09 -12.11 -1.51
N PHE A 73 -2.61 -12.05 -2.75
CA PHE A 73 -2.94 -10.79 -3.40
C PHE A 73 -4.03 -9.99 -2.65
N LYS A 74 -5.07 -10.67 -2.12
CA LYS A 74 -6.09 -10.03 -1.27
C LYS A 74 -5.50 -9.44 0.01
N ALA A 75 -4.62 -10.19 0.67
CA ALA A 75 -3.94 -9.73 1.88
C ALA A 75 -3.04 -8.52 1.59
N PHE A 76 -2.24 -8.57 0.52
CA PHE A 76 -1.44 -7.44 0.04
C PHE A 76 -2.29 -6.20 -0.23
N THR A 77 -3.40 -6.36 -0.95
CA THR A 77 -4.31 -5.25 -1.28
C THR A 77 -4.87 -4.58 -0.03
N LYS A 78 -5.23 -5.37 0.98
CA LYS A 78 -5.74 -4.85 2.27
C LYS A 78 -4.68 -4.05 3.02
N GLU A 79 -3.44 -4.53 3.04
CA GLU A 79 -2.32 -3.81 3.67
C GLU A 79 -1.99 -2.52 2.92
N LEU A 80 -1.94 -2.58 1.59
CA LEU A 80 -1.72 -1.41 0.73
C LEU A 80 -2.79 -0.33 0.95
N GLN A 81 -4.07 -0.71 0.99
CA GLN A 81 -5.16 0.22 1.32
C GLN A 81 -4.95 0.89 2.68
N GLY A 82 -4.48 0.15 3.68
CA GLY A 82 -4.15 0.69 5.00
C GLY A 82 -3.04 1.75 4.95
N GLU A 83 -1.97 1.49 4.20
CA GLU A 83 -0.87 2.44 4.01
C GLU A 83 -1.31 3.67 3.20
N MET A 84 -2.15 3.50 2.17
CA MET A 84 -2.69 4.62 1.38
C MET A 84 -3.55 5.57 2.23
N VAL A 85 -4.34 5.04 3.16
CA VAL A 85 -5.12 5.86 4.09
C VAL A 85 -4.20 6.69 4.99
N LYS A 86 -3.14 6.08 5.55
CA LYS A 86 -2.16 6.80 6.38
C LYS A 86 -1.47 7.91 5.58
N PHE A 87 -1.08 7.61 4.34
CA PHE A 87 -0.48 8.59 3.45
C PHE A 87 -1.43 9.75 3.15
N ALA A 88 -2.68 9.47 2.80
CA ALA A 88 -3.70 10.49 2.54
C ALA A 88 -4.01 11.36 3.77
N GLN A 89 -3.96 10.79 4.98
CA GLN A 89 -4.11 11.55 6.23
C GLN A 89 -2.95 12.51 6.51
N LEU A 90 -1.74 12.14 6.12
CA LEU A 90 -0.55 12.98 6.22
C LEU A 90 -0.62 14.12 5.20
N GLU A 91 -0.85 13.79 3.92
CA GLU A 91 -1.00 14.77 2.82
C GLU A 91 -2.12 15.77 3.07
N SER A 92 -3.25 15.31 3.61
CA SER A 92 -4.32 16.23 3.96
C SER A 92 -3.94 17.15 5.13
N GLY A 93 -3.15 16.68 6.10
CA GLY A 93 -2.66 17.54 7.17
C GLY A 93 -1.77 18.65 6.62
N PHE A 94 -0.83 18.27 5.75
CA PHE A 94 0.02 19.21 5.02
C PHE A 94 -0.80 20.26 4.25
N SER A 95 -1.83 19.80 3.52
CA SER A 95 -2.65 20.68 2.67
C SER A 95 -3.44 21.70 3.51
N VAL A 96 -3.95 21.28 4.67
CA VAL A 96 -4.66 22.15 5.62
C VAL A 96 -3.71 23.20 6.21
N GLU A 97 -2.53 22.79 6.69
CA GLU A 97 -1.53 23.71 7.23
C GLU A 97 -1.04 24.72 6.19
N ALA A 98 -0.83 24.27 4.95
CA ALA A 98 -0.44 25.15 3.85
C ALA A 98 -1.56 26.14 3.45
N LEU A 99 -2.82 25.71 3.50
CA LEU A 99 -3.98 26.56 3.20
C LEU A 99 -4.22 27.59 4.31
N ASP A 100 -4.14 27.18 5.58
CA ASP A 100 -4.28 28.09 6.73
C ASP A 100 -3.17 29.15 6.74
N ALA A 101 -1.94 28.79 6.34
CA ALA A 101 -0.84 29.74 6.17
C ALA A 101 -1.06 30.73 5.00
N ALA A 102 -1.80 30.31 3.97
CA ALA A 102 -2.06 31.12 2.77
C ALA A 102 -3.30 32.01 2.88
N ILE A 103 -4.31 31.61 3.66
CA ILE A 103 -5.61 32.28 3.77
C ILE A 103 -5.78 32.83 5.19
N VAL A 104 -5.27 34.05 5.43
CA VAL A 104 -5.40 34.71 6.73
C VAL A 104 -6.85 35.18 6.95
N GLY A 105 -7.59 34.50 7.83
CA GLY A 105 -8.75 35.04 8.53
C GLY A 105 -10.12 34.98 7.85
N ALA A 106 -10.26 34.38 6.66
CA ALA A 106 -11.56 34.30 5.96
C ALA A 106 -12.22 32.91 6.01
N TYR A 107 -11.45 31.83 6.15
CA TYR A 107 -11.94 30.45 6.15
C TYR A 107 -11.02 29.56 7.01
N THR A 108 -11.54 28.46 7.53
CA THR A 108 -10.77 27.43 8.26
C THR A 108 -10.65 26.19 7.38
N ALA A 109 -9.44 25.69 7.14
CA ALA A 109 -9.26 24.45 6.40
C ALA A 109 -9.69 23.23 7.25
N VAL A 110 -10.44 22.31 6.64
CA VAL A 110 -10.98 21.12 7.33
C VAL A 110 -10.20 19.88 6.91
N LYS A 111 -9.64 19.16 7.89
CA LYS A 111 -8.98 17.87 7.66
C LYS A 111 -10.04 16.76 7.52
N PRO A 112 -10.09 16.02 6.39
CA PRO A 112 -10.94 14.84 6.23
C PRO A 112 -10.58 13.74 7.23
N THR A 113 -11.61 13.05 7.69
CA THR A 113 -11.48 11.93 8.62
C THR A 113 -10.95 10.67 7.94
N ALA A 114 -10.37 9.75 8.73
CA ALA A 114 -9.91 8.44 8.25
C ALA A 114 -11.00 7.65 7.50
N ALA A 115 -12.25 7.78 7.97
CA ALA A 115 -13.41 7.10 7.39
C ALA A 115 -13.74 7.65 5.99
N GLN A 116 -13.71 8.98 5.82
CA GLN A 116 -13.91 9.62 4.52
C GLN A 116 -12.82 9.24 3.52
N LEU A 117 -11.56 9.20 3.96
CA LEU A 117 -10.44 8.78 3.11
C LEU A 117 -10.55 7.32 2.69
N ARG A 118 -10.90 6.41 3.62
CA ARG A 118 -11.16 5.00 3.31
C ARG A 118 -12.29 4.82 2.30
N GLN A 119 -13.39 5.55 2.48
CA GLN A 119 -14.53 5.46 1.56
C GLN A 119 -14.15 5.87 0.14
N GLN A 120 -13.36 6.94 -0.02
CA GLN A 120 -12.89 7.39 -1.34
C GLN A 120 -11.87 6.44 -1.98
N ILE A 121 -10.99 5.83 -1.18
CA ILE A 121 -10.02 4.84 -1.65
C ILE A 121 -10.73 3.54 -2.09
N ASN A 122 -11.81 3.15 -1.42
CA ASN A 122 -12.55 1.92 -1.70
C ASN A 122 -13.62 2.07 -2.81
N ASN A 123 -13.99 3.29 -3.17
CA ASN A 123 -14.99 3.59 -4.22
C ASN A 123 -14.38 3.72 -5.62
N ARG A 124 -13.09 3.41 -5.80
CA ARG A 124 -12.40 3.35 -7.09
C ARG A 124 -12.13 1.91 -7.48
#